data_AF-A0A2A3HM24-F1
#
_entry.id   AF-A0A2A3HM24-F1
#
_cell.length_a   1.000
_cell.length_b   1.000
_cell.length_c   1.000
_cell.angle_alpha   90.00
_cell.angle_beta   90.00
_cell.angle_gamma   90.00
#
_symmetry.space_group_name_H-M   'P 1'
#
loop_
_entity.id
_entity.type
_entity.pdbx_description
1 polymer ?
#
loop_
_entity_poly.entity_id
_entity_poly.type
_entity_poly.pdbx_seq_one_letter_code
_entity_poly.pdbx_strand_id
1 'polypeptide(L)' 'MNTAQNNTMYRNQRWNFCGFDAFRNRIISQLALHGTELSDDETDVLLDFYRQGESETYVLAALGY' A
#
# COMPACT_ATOMS: atom_id res chain seq x y z
N MET A 1 -11.13 -4.96 34.25
CA MET A 1 -10.12 -5.10 33.18
C MET A 1 -10.52 -6.27 32.30
N ASN A 2 -10.93 -5.99 31.07
CA ASN A 2 -10.97 -6.99 30.00
C ASN A 2 -10.73 -6.24 28.69
N THR A 3 -9.47 -6.25 28.27
CA THR A 3 -8.93 -5.69 27.04
C THR A 3 -9.17 -6.68 25.90
N ALA A 4 -10.17 -6.44 25.06
CA ALA A 4 -10.27 -7.07 23.75
C ALA A 4 -11.31 -6.36 22.89
N GLN A 5 -10.97 -5.23 22.29
CA GLN A 5 -11.78 -4.66 21.20
C GLN A 5 -11.01 -3.67 20.30
N ASN A 6 -9.72 -3.95 20.02
CA ASN A 6 -8.96 -3.26 18.97
C ASN A 6 -8.80 -4.16 17.75
N ASN A 7 -9.91 -4.53 17.09
CA ASN A 7 -9.79 -5.20 15.79
C ASN A 7 -10.97 -4.91 14.85
N THR A 8 -11.49 -3.68 14.93
CA THR A 8 -12.71 -3.25 14.22
C THR A 8 -12.40 -2.31 13.06
N MET A 9 -11.35 -2.57 12.25
CA MET A 9 -11.14 -1.83 11.00
C MET A 9 -10.70 -2.65 9.77
N TYR A 10 -10.57 -3.98 9.87
CA TYR A 10 -10.17 -4.81 8.72
C TYR A 10 -11.33 -5.49 7.97
N ARG A 11 -12.60 -5.20 8.31
CA ARG A 11 -13.76 -5.99 7.84
C ARG A 11 -14.75 -5.28 6.92
N ASN A 12 -14.43 -4.10 6.37
CA ASN A 12 -15.39 -3.36 5.53
C ASN A 12 -14.83 -2.68 4.27
N GLN A 13 -13.74 -3.18 3.68
CA GLN A 13 -13.39 -2.81 2.30
C GLN A 13 -13.80 -3.91 1.34
N ARG A 14 -15.10 -3.89 1.03
CA ARG A 14 -15.74 -4.66 -0.03
C ARG A 14 -15.06 -4.35 -1.37
N TRP A 15 -14.25 -5.28 -1.88
CA TRP A 15 -14.28 -5.76 -3.26
C TRP A 15 -14.51 -4.73 -4.39
N ASN A 16 -13.78 -3.63 -4.39
CA ASN A 16 -13.45 -2.90 -5.62
C ASN A 16 -11.97 -3.16 -5.90
N PHE A 17 -11.62 -4.36 -6.38
CA PHE A 17 -10.26 -4.65 -6.82
C PHE A 17 -9.97 -3.83 -8.10
N CYS A 18 -9.66 -2.55 -7.94
CA CYS A 18 -9.14 -1.74 -9.02
C CYS A 18 -7.67 -2.10 -9.24
N GLY A 19 -7.17 -1.96 -10.46
CA GLY A 19 -5.77 -2.30 -10.76
C GLY A 19 -4.76 -1.53 -9.89
N PHE A 20 -5.16 -0.36 -9.39
CA PHE A 20 -4.39 0.43 -8.44
C PHE A 20 -4.23 -0.25 -7.08
N ASP A 21 -5.27 -0.87 -6.52
CA ASP A 21 -5.16 -1.57 -5.24
C ASP A 21 -4.23 -2.78 -5.34
N ALA A 22 -4.28 -3.50 -6.47
CA ALA A 22 -3.35 -4.60 -6.73
C ALA A 22 -1.90 -4.10 -6.80
N PHE A 23 -1.67 -2.98 -7.49
CA PHE A 23 -0.37 -2.32 -7.58
C PHE A 23 0.13 -1.87 -6.20
N ARG A 24 -0.69 -1.15 -5.44
CA ARG A 24 -0.37 -0.68 -4.07
C ARG A 24 -0.04 -1.84 -3.14
N ASN A 25 -0.83 -2.92 -3.17
CA ASN A 25 -0.58 -4.09 -2.32
C ASN A 25 0.74 -4.80 -2.64
N ARG A 26 1.19 -4.80 -3.89
CA ARG A 26 2.50 -5.35 -4.26
C ARG A 26 3.65 -4.53 -3.66
N ILE A 27 3.56 -3.20 -3.77
CA ILE A 27 4.53 -2.27 -3.16
C ILE A 27 4.58 -2.48 -1.64
N ILE A 28 3.43 -2.48 -0.97
CA ILE A 28 3.34 -2.70 0.49
C ILE A 28 3.96 -4.06 0.86
N SER A 29 3.67 -5.11 0.10
CA SER A 29 4.22 -6.44 0.37
C SER A 29 5.74 -6.46 0.23
N GLN A 30 6.31 -5.74 -0.73
CA GLN A 30 7.76 -5.61 -0.90
C GLN A 30 8.38 -4.85 0.27
N LEU A 31 7.82 -3.71 0.66
CA LEU A 31 8.31 -2.93 1.80
C LEU A 31 8.25 -3.71 3.11
N ALA A 32 7.18 -4.46 3.34
CA ALA A 32 7.01 -5.29 4.52
C ALA A 32 8.10 -6.37 4.65
N LEU A 33 8.61 -6.91 3.52
CA LEU A 33 9.75 -7.85 3.53
C LEU A 33 11.04 -7.20 4.04
N HIS A 34 11.17 -5.88 3.88
CA HIS A 34 12.30 -5.08 4.34
C HIS A 34 12.04 -4.40 5.70
N GLY A 35 10.92 -4.72 6.37
CA GLY A 35 10.54 -4.10 7.64
C GLY A 35 10.25 -2.60 7.52
N THR A 36 9.87 -2.17 6.33
CA THR A 36 9.54 -0.78 6.00
C THR A 36 8.06 -0.68 5.69
N GLU A 37 7.48 0.48 5.93
CA GLU A 37 6.07 0.76 5.68
C GLU A 37 5.94 1.98 4.77
N LEU A 38 4.92 1.94 3.92
CA LEU A 38 4.57 3.06 3.06
C LEU A 38 3.84 4.13 3.90
N SER A 39 4.27 5.38 3.82
CA SER A 39 3.58 6.50 4.47
C SER A 39 2.29 6.89 3.73
N ASP A 40 1.45 7.67 4.41
CA ASP A 40 0.22 8.22 3.84
C ASP A 40 0.52 9.16 2.66
N ASP A 41 1.55 10.00 2.76
CA ASP A 41 1.97 10.92 1.68
C ASP A 41 2.43 10.15 0.43
N GLU A 42 3.14 9.05 0.61
CA GLU A 42 3.60 8.20 -0.50
C GLU A 42 2.44 7.45 -1.16
N THR A 43 1.36 7.17 -0.43
CA THR A 43 0.15 6.54 -0.99
C THR A 43 -0.48 7.42 -2.07
N ASP A 44 -0.50 8.74 -1.89
CA ASP A 44 -1.04 9.66 -2.88
C ASP A 44 -0.13 9.71 -4.13
N VAL A 45 1.18 9.69 -3.95
CA VAL A 45 2.17 9.65 -5.04
C VAL A 45 2.10 8.34 -5.84
N LEU A 46 1.79 7.21 -5.18
CA LEU A 46 1.61 5.92 -5.87
C LEU A 46 0.53 5.96 -6.94
N LEU A 47 -0.53 6.74 -6.75
CA LEU A 47 -1.61 6.84 -7.72
C LEU A 47 -1.13 7.49 -9.01
N ASP A 48 -0.23 8.47 -8.92
CA ASP A 48 0.34 9.14 -10.07
C ASP A 48 1.29 8.22 -10.84
N PHE A 49 2.15 7.47 -10.14
CA PHE A 49 2.99 6.45 -10.78
C PHE A 49 2.18 5.36 -11.48
N TYR A 50 1.12 4.88 -10.83
CA TYR A 50 0.22 3.90 -11.44
C TYR A 50 -0.45 4.43 -12.71
N ARG A 51 -0.89 5.69 -12.71
CA ARG A 51 -1.48 6.36 -13.89
C ARG A 51 -0.47 6.58 -15.02
N GLN A 52 0.79 6.78 -14.68
CA GLN A 52 1.89 6.88 -15.64
C GLN A 52 2.30 5.51 -16.21
N GLY A 53 1.81 4.42 -15.62
CA GLY A 53 2.14 3.06 -16.04
C GLY A 53 3.55 2.64 -15.61
N GLU A 54 4.08 3.27 -14.56
CA GLU A 54 5.41 2.95 -14.05
C GLU A 54 5.45 1.58 -13.37
N SER A 55 6.60 0.92 -13.46
CA SER A 55 6.82 -0.39 -12.84
C SER A 55 6.99 -0.28 -11.33
N GLU A 56 6.62 -1.33 -10.58
CA GLU A 56 6.76 -1.37 -9.12
C GLU A 56 8.22 -1.13 -8.68
N THR A 57 9.19 -1.69 -9.41
CA THR A 57 10.63 -1.51 -9.13
C THR A 57 11.08 -0.06 -9.28
N TYR A 58 10.61 0.63 -10.32
CA TYR A 58 10.93 2.04 -10.50
C TYR A 58 10.34 2.90 -9.38
N VAL A 59 9.09 2.62 -9.00
CA VAL A 59 8.42 3.34 -7.92
C VAL A 59 9.15 3.21 -6.59
N LEU A 60 9.56 2.00 -6.21
CA LEU A 60 10.36 1.80 -4.99
C LEU A 60 11.66 2.61 -5.03
N ALA A 61 12.39 2.55 -6.15
CA ALA A 61 13.61 3.32 -6.31
C ALA A 61 13.38 4.85 -6.26
N ALA A 62 12.27 5.34 -6.83
CA ALA A 62 11.90 6.75 -6.82
C ALA A 62 11.50 7.25 -5.42
N LEU A 63 10.90 6.38 -4.60
CA LEU A 63 10.58 6.66 -3.19
C LEU A 63 11.79 6.47 -2.25
N GLY A 64 12.87 5.83 -2.74
CA GLY A 64 14.12 5.66 -2.00
C GLY A 64 14.21 4.35 -1.20
N TYR A 65 13.49 3.31 -1.62
CA TYR A 65 13.49 1.97 -1.03
C TYR A 65 14.36 0.97 -1.80
#